data_AF-A0A9E5HE71-F1
#
_entry.id   AF-A0A9E5HE71-F1
#
_cell.length_a   1.000
_cell.length_b   1.000
_cell.length_c   1.000
_cell.angle_alpha   90.00
_cell.angle_beta   90.00
_cell.angle_gamma   90.00
#
_symmetry.space_group_name_H-M   'P 1'
#
loop_
_entity.id
_entity.type
_entity.pdbx_description
1 polymer ?
#
loop_
_entity_poly.entity_id
_entity_poly.type
_entity_poly.pdbx_seq_one_letter_code
_entity_poly.pdbx_strand_id
1 'polypeptide(L)' 'MKTLSENKCFGGTQGVYRHSSKACQCDMTFAVFLPEEAVSGPVPVLWYLSGLTCTHENAMVKAGA' A
#
# COMPACT_ATOMS: atom_id res chain seq x y z
N MET A 1 13.44 2.92 2.72
CA MET A 1 12.04 3.02 2.26
C MET A 1 11.70 4.50 2.15
N LYS A 2 11.05 4.92 1.07
CA LYS A 2 10.68 6.32 0.78
C LYS A 2 9.16 6.41 0.67
N THR A 3 8.54 7.34 1.38
CA THR A 3 7.13 7.69 1.20
C THR A 3 6.97 8.50 -0.09
N LEU A 4 6.06 8.08 -0.97
CA LEU A 4 5.72 8.79 -2.20
C LEU A 4 4.45 9.64 -2.02
N SER A 5 3.44 9.11 -1.32
CA SER A 5 2.21 9.82 -0.99
C SER A 5 1.51 9.19 0.21
N GLU A 6 0.73 9.99 0.93
CA GLU A 6 -0.18 9.54 1.98
C GLU A 6 -1.47 10.35 1.92
N ASN A 7 -2.61 9.68 2.03
CA ASN A 7 -3.93 10.31 2.04
C ASN A 7 -4.75 9.74 3.20
N LYS A 8 -5.56 10.58 3.84
CA LYS A 8 -6.53 10.13 4.84
C LYS A 8 -7.77 9.59 4.13
N CYS A 9 -8.21 8.39 4.51
CA CYS A 9 -9.46 7.79 4.02
C CYS A 9 -10.01 6.80 5.06
N PHE A 10 -11.34 6.72 5.19
CA PHE A 10 -12.03 5.77 6.06
C PHE A 10 -11.45 5.67 7.49
N GLY A 11 -11.11 6.80 8.11
CA GLY A 11 -10.46 6.85 9.44
C GLY A 11 -8.96 6.51 9.46
N GLY A 12 -8.47 5.79 8.45
CA GLY A 12 -7.07 5.38 8.30
C GLY A 12 -6.21 6.30 7.42
N THR A 13 -5.05 5.77 7.05
CA THR A 13 -4.11 6.37 6.09
C THR A 13 -3.83 5.40 4.96
N GLN A 14 -4.06 5.85 3.73
CA GLN A 14 -3.60 5.18 2.53
C GLN A 14 -2.23 5.72 2.13
N GLY A 15 -1.18 4.90 2.25
CA GLY A 15 0.19 5.25 1.87
C GLY A 15 0.67 4.55 0.60
N VAL A 16 1.56 5.21 -0.14
CA VAL A 16 2.33 4.64 -1.26
C VAL A 16 3.81 4.82 -0.97
N TYR A 17 4.56 3.74 -1.08
CA TYR A 17 5.97 3.67 -0.69
C TYR A 17 6.83 3.05 -1.78
N ARG A 18 8.10 3.44 -1.80
CA ARG A 18 9.13 2.88 -2.67
C ARG A 18 10.29 2.33 -1.85
N HIS A 19 10.81 1.18 -2.25
CA HIS A 19 12.06 0.65 -1.71
C HIS A 19 12.89 -0.02 -2.79
N SER A 20 14.21 0.01 -2.65
CA SER A 20 15.10 -0.83 -3.45
C SER A 20 14.94 -2.28 -3.01
N SER A 21 14.53 -3.16 -3.92
CA SER A 21 14.31 -4.58 -3.68
C SER A 21 15.56 -5.37 -4.06
N LYS A 22 16.12 -6.10 -3.09
CA LYS A 22 17.23 -7.03 -3.35
C LYS A 22 16.80 -8.21 -4.22
N ALA A 23 15.57 -8.71 -4.02
CA ALA A 23 15.06 -9.86 -4.75
C ALA A 23 14.75 -9.53 -6.22
N CYS A 24 14.23 -8.32 -6.49
CA CYS A 24 13.87 -7.88 -7.84
C CYS A 24 14.98 -7.06 -8.53
N GLN A 25 16.04 -6.70 -7.79
CA GLN A 25 17.17 -5.86 -8.25
C GLN A 25 16.75 -4.50 -8.85
N CYS A 26 15.65 -3.92 -8.35
CA CYS A 26 15.14 -2.64 -8.80
C CYS A 26 14.34 -1.94 -7.69
N ASP A 27 13.97 -0.68 -7.94
CA ASP A 27 13.05 0.04 -7.06
C ASP A 27 11.60 -0.46 -7.26
N MET A 28 11.01 -0.96 -6.18
CA MET A 28 9.63 -1.45 -6.13
C MET A 28 8.73 -0.44 -5.44
N THR A 29 7.55 -0.21 -6.00
CA THR A 29 6.52 0.67 -5.44
C THR A 29 5.29 -0.15 -5.03
N PHE A 30 4.83 0.04 -3.80
CA PHE A 30 3.68 -0.67 -3.23
C PHE A 30 2.83 0.29 -2.39
N ALA A 31 1.60 -0.11 -2.08
CA ALA A 31 0.69 0.67 -1.26
C ALA A 31 0.26 -0.11 -0.02
N VAL A 32 -0.06 0.61 1.06
CA VAL A 32 -0.54 0.05 2.33
C VAL A 32 -1.65 0.94 2.87
N PHE A 33 -2.80 0.35 3.16
CA PHE A 33 -3.81 0.98 4.00
C PHE A 33 -3.54 0.63 5.46
N LEU A 34 -3.36 1.65 6.30
CA LEU A 34 -3.30 1.51 7.75
C LEU A 34 -4.60 2.00 8.35
N PRO A 35 -5.40 1.12 8.99
CA PRO A 35 -6.65 1.52 9.61
C PRO A 35 -6.39 2.29 10.91
N GLU A 36 -7.40 2.95 11.47
CA GLU A 36 -7.24 3.80 12.67
C GLU A 36 -6.77 3.02 13.90
N GLU A 37 -7.15 1.75 14.00
CA GLU A 37 -6.79 0.84 15.09
C GLU A 37 -5.29 0.57 15.15
N ALA A 38 -4.56 0.76 14.04
CA ALA A 38 -3.11 0.61 13.99
C ALA A 38 -2.36 1.63 14.86
N VAL A 39 -3.02 2.71 15.30
CA VAL A 39 -2.48 3.67 16.28
C VAL A 39 -2.34 3.03 17.67
N SER A 40 -3.24 2.11 18.01
CA SER A 40 -3.30 1.46 19.32
C SER A 40 -2.40 0.23 19.43
N GLY A 41 -1.92 -0.30 18.31
CA GLY A 41 -1.03 -1.45 18.27
C GLY A 41 -1.02 -2.16 16.90
N PRO A 42 -0.27 -3.26 16.76
CA PRO A 42 -0.23 -4.03 15.53
C PRO A 42 -1.61 -4.60 15.16
N VAL A 43 -1.93 -4.55 13.87
CA VAL A 43 -3.16 -5.12 13.27
C VAL A 43 -2.80 -6.25 12.31
N PRO A 44 -3.71 -7.21 12.04
CA PRO A 44 -3.47 -8.24 11.03
C PRO A 44 -3.28 -7.63 9.64
N VAL A 45 -2.53 -8.34 8.78
CA VAL A 45 -2.21 -7.89 7.41
C VAL A 45 -2.92 -8.77 6.38
N LEU A 46 -3.61 -8.13 5.44
CA LEU A 46 -4.15 -8.76 4.24
C LEU A 46 -3.30 -8.35 3.03
N TRP A 47 -2.77 -9.33 2.30
CA TRP A 47 -2.05 -9.09 1.05
C TRP A 47 -3.00 -9.20 -0.14
N TYR A 48 -3.17 -8.09 -0.86
CA TYR A 48 -3.87 -8.07 -2.13
C TYR A 48 -2.86 -8.12 -3.29
N LEU A 49 -2.98 -9.12 -4.15
CA LEU A 49 -2.14 -9.29 -5.34
C LEU A 49 -2.94 -8.94 -6.58
N SER A 50 -2.54 -7.85 -7.25
CA SER A 50 -3.20 -7.38 -8.46
C SER A 50 -3.01 -8.34 -9.65
N GLY A 51 -3.91 -8.25 -10.63
CA GLY A 51 -3.88 -9.04 -11.86
C GLY A 51 -2.86 -8.56 -12.89
N LEU A 52 -2.86 -9.22 -14.07
CA LEU A 52 -2.00 -8.88 -15.20
C LEU A 52 -2.15 -7.41 -15.60
N THR A 53 -1.03 -6.73 -15.87
CA THR A 53 -0.93 -5.30 -16.25
C THR A 53 -1.34 -4.26 -15.20
N CYS A 54 -1.72 -4.69 -14.00
CA CYS A 54 -2.07 -3.77 -12.92
C CYS A 54 -0.84 -3.26 -12.17
N THR A 55 -0.95 -2.04 -11.62
CA THR A 55 -0.06 -1.52 -10.58
C THR A 55 -0.81 -1.45 -9.24
N HIS A 56 -0.16 -0.91 -8.20
CA HIS A 56 -0.79 -0.62 -6.91
C HIS A 56 -1.98 0.35 -7.02
N GLU A 57 -1.94 1.30 -7.96
CA GLU A 57 -3.02 2.28 -8.15
C GLU A 57 -4.33 1.64 -8.64
N ASN A 58 -4.24 0.59 -9.46
CA ASN A 58 -5.42 -0.07 -10.03
C ASN A 58 -6.32 -0.68 -8.93
N ALA A 59 -5.72 -1.30 -7.91
CA ALA A 59 -6.46 -1.90 -6.82
C ALA A 59 -7.16 -0.84 -5.95
N MET A 60 -6.50 0.28 -5.68
CA MET A 60 -7.00 1.28 -4.74
C MET A 60 -7.98 2.30 -5.35
N VAL A 61 -7.94 2.50 -6.66
CA VAL A 61 -8.81 3.49 -7.33
C VAL A 61 -9.97 2.82 -8.06
N LYS A 62 -9.76 1.60 -8.61
CA LYS A 62 -10.75 0.97 -9.51
C LYS A 62 -11.45 -0.25 -8.93
N ALA A 63 -10.92 -0.87 -7.86
CA ALA A 63 -11.54 -2.06 -7.28
C ALA A 63 -12.67 -1.75 -6.27
N GLY A 64 -12.96 -0.46 -6.01
CA GLY A 64 -14.04 -0.06 -5.10
C GLY A 64 -13.77 -0.36 -3.62
N ALA A 65 -12.50 -0.44 -3.24
CA ALA A 65 -12.02 -0.55 -1.86
C ALA A 65 -11.20 0.68 -1.50
#